data_AF-A0A1D9GQU1-F1
#
_entry.id   AF-A0A1D9GQU1-F1
#
_cell.length_a   1.000
_cell.length_b   1.000
_cell.length_c   1.000
_cell.angle_alpha   90.00
_cell.angle_beta   90.00
_cell.angle_gamma   90.00
#
_symmetry.space_group_name_H-M   'P 1'
#
loop_
_entity.id
_entity.type
_entity.pdbx_description
1 polymer ?
#
loop_
_entity_poly.entity_id
_entity_poly.type
_entity_poly.pdbx_seq_one_letter_code
_entity_poly.pdbx_strand_id
1 'polypeptide(L)'
;MTPRVLQKVIETDWAEQVEFCAACLAVVDYVHSTQELSHLTFGKIRRIVKNETKIDLSERDLVSLTAYLCRDDLSVLQVGFEFLDENEEIFPLSKEDISRAERERSLPHPLTGDMIEDFKDQILIFFEPGERIER
;
A
#
# COMPACT_ATOMS: atom_id res chain seq x y z
N MET A 1 14.05 -4.38 -11.56
CA MET A 1 13.75 -5.80 -11.90
C MET A 1 12.86 -5.70 -13.11
N THR A 2 13.15 -6.40 -14.21
CA THR A 2 12.34 -6.19 -15.42
C THR A 2 10.89 -6.66 -15.18
N PRO A 3 9.88 -6.02 -15.81
CA PRO A 3 8.47 -6.39 -15.65
C PRO A 3 8.22 -7.89 -15.90
N ARG A 4 8.91 -8.48 -16.88
CA ARG A 4 8.82 -9.92 -17.20
C ARG A 4 9.31 -10.83 -16.08
N VAL A 5 10.38 -10.44 -15.39
CA VAL A 5 10.90 -11.23 -14.26
C VAL A 5 9.94 -11.13 -13.09
N LEU A 6 9.40 -9.93 -12.82
CA LEU A 6 8.41 -9.70 -11.78
C LEU A 6 7.13 -10.53 -12.00
N GLN A 7 6.57 -10.49 -13.22
CA GLN A 7 5.41 -11.31 -13.59
C GLN A 7 5.65 -12.79 -13.30
N LYS A 8 6.79 -13.33 -13.75
CA LYS A 8 7.14 -14.73 -13.54
C LYS A 8 7.27 -15.12 -12.07
N VAL A 9 7.81 -14.23 -11.23
CA VAL A 9 7.87 -14.45 -9.78
C VAL A 9 6.46 -14.54 -9.20
N ILE A 10 5.57 -13.60 -9.53
CA ILE A 10 4.19 -13.59 -9.05
C ILE A 10 3.42 -14.84 -9.49
N GLU A 11 3.57 -15.23 -10.76
CA GLU A 11 2.95 -16.45 -11.30
C GLU A 11 3.46 -17.72 -10.61
N THR A 12 4.73 -17.73 -10.19
CA THR A 12 5.33 -18.87 -9.49
C THR A 12 4.86 -18.92 -8.03
N ASP A 13 4.89 -17.79 -7.32
CA ASP A 13 4.48 -17.69 -5.91
C ASP A 13 3.00 -18.03 -5.72
N TRP A 14 2.15 -17.70 -6.70
CA TRP A 14 0.70 -17.88 -6.64
C TRP A 14 0.14 -18.84 -7.69
N ALA A 15 0.93 -19.82 -8.11
CA ALA A 15 0.56 -20.78 -9.17
C ALA A 15 -0.78 -21.51 -8.92
N GLU A 16 -1.10 -21.78 -7.65
CA GLU A 16 -2.34 -22.47 -7.25
C GLU A 16 -3.51 -21.51 -6.96
N GLN A 17 -3.25 -20.20 -6.89
CA GLN A 17 -4.23 -19.18 -6.53
C GLN A 17 -4.42 -18.19 -7.69
N VAL A 18 -5.06 -18.69 -8.76
CA VAL A 18 -5.21 -17.98 -10.04
C VAL A 18 -5.82 -16.58 -9.88
N GLU A 19 -6.86 -16.44 -9.06
CA GLU A 19 -7.51 -15.14 -8.83
C GLU A 19 -6.59 -14.15 -8.10
N PHE A 20 -5.87 -14.61 -7.08
CA PHE A 20 -4.92 -13.77 -6.34
C PHE A 20 -3.73 -13.35 -7.20
N CYS A 21 -3.23 -14.28 -8.03
CA CYS A 21 -2.20 -14.02 -9.04
C CYS A 21 -2.67 -12.93 -10.01
N ALA A 22 -3.85 -13.10 -10.62
CA ALA A 22 -4.41 -12.12 -11.56
C ALA A 22 -4.60 -10.74 -10.90
N ALA A 23 -5.05 -10.69 -9.65
CA ALA A 23 -5.18 -9.45 -8.91
C ALA A 23 -3.83 -8.75 -8.67
N CYS A 24 -2.78 -9.49 -8.30
CA CYS A 24 -1.43 -8.95 -8.15
C CYS A 24 -0.92 -8.35 -9.47
N LEU A 25 -1.07 -9.10 -10.57
CA LEU A 25 -0.63 -8.66 -11.89
C LEU A 25 -1.38 -7.41 -12.37
N ALA A 26 -2.69 -7.31 -12.12
CA ALA A 26 -3.46 -6.12 -12.46
C ALA A 26 -2.94 -4.85 -11.77
N VAL A 27 -2.50 -4.96 -10.51
CA VAL A 27 -1.91 -3.83 -9.78
C VAL A 27 -0.52 -3.50 -10.33
N VAL A 28 0.31 -4.50 -10.64
CA VAL A 28 1.62 -4.31 -11.26
C VAL A 28 1.50 -3.60 -12.60
N ASP A 29 0.60 -4.06 -13.48
CA ASP A 29 0.36 -3.48 -14.80
C ASP A 29 -0.16 -2.04 -14.69
N TYR A 30 -1.05 -1.77 -13.72
CA TYR A 30 -1.53 -0.42 -13.44
C TYR A 30 -0.37 0.50 -13.02
N VAL A 31 0.46 0.07 -12.08
CA VAL A 31 1.56 0.86 -11.53
C VAL A 31 2.62 1.15 -12.62
N HIS A 32 2.88 0.21 -13.54
CA HIS A 32 3.77 0.45 -14.67
C HIS A 32 3.18 1.35 -15.77
N SER A 33 1.86 1.39 -15.93
CA SER A 33 1.21 2.16 -16.99
C SER A 33 0.96 3.64 -16.62
N THR A 34 0.96 3.97 -15.33
CA THR A 34 0.75 5.35 -14.86
C THR A 34 2.07 6.13 -14.73
N GLN A 35 2.14 7.34 -15.31
CA GLN A 35 3.29 8.23 -15.17
C GLN A 35 3.21 9.16 -13.94
N GLU A 36 2.02 9.34 -13.37
CA GLU A 36 1.81 10.19 -12.21
C GLU A 36 2.11 9.44 -10.91
N LEU A 37 2.70 10.15 -9.93
CA LEU A 37 2.86 9.71 -8.55
C LEU A 37 1.48 9.34 -8.01
N SER A 38 1.20 8.05 -7.92
CA SER A 38 -0.12 7.57 -7.54
C SER A 38 -0.14 7.28 -6.05
N HIS A 39 -0.76 8.18 -5.28
CA HIS A 39 -1.29 7.85 -3.96
C HIS A 39 -2.41 6.83 -4.17
N LEU A 40 -2.18 5.61 -3.68
CA LEU A 40 -3.09 4.48 -3.81
C LEU A 40 -3.63 4.10 -2.44
N THR A 41 -4.92 4.32 -2.23
CA THR A 41 -5.62 3.76 -1.07
C THR A 41 -6.05 2.32 -1.34
N PHE A 42 -6.37 1.57 -0.29
CA PHE A 42 -7.02 0.26 -0.41
C PHE A 42 -8.24 0.29 -1.35
N GLY A 43 -9.07 1.33 -1.24
CA GLY A 43 -10.24 1.51 -2.10
C GLY A 43 -9.87 1.67 -3.59
N LYS A 44 -8.79 2.38 -3.90
CA LYS A 44 -8.30 2.54 -5.28
C LYS A 44 -7.74 1.22 -5.82
N ILE A 45 -6.95 0.49 -5.03
CA ILE A 45 -6.40 -0.82 -5.40
C ILE A 45 -7.52 -1.83 -5.66
N ARG A 46 -8.53 -1.90 -4.78
CA ARG A 46 -9.73 -2.74 -4.99
C ARG A 46 -10.42 -2.44 -6.31
N ARG A 47 -10.58 -1.15 -6.65
CA ARG A 47 -11.21 -0.73 -7.91
C ARG A 47 -10.37 -1.12 -9.12
N ILE A 48 -9.05 -0.98 -9.07
CA ILE A 48 -8.14 -1.42 -10.13
C ILE A 48 -8.35 -2.92 -10.39
N VAL A 49 -8.22 -3.75 -9.35
CA VAL A 49 -8.39 -5.20 -9.48
C VAL A 49 -9.77 -5.55 -10.05
N LYS A 50 -10.84 -4.97 -9.50
CA LYS A 50 -12.21 -5.22 -9.95
C LYS A 50 -12.46 -4.82 -11.40
N ASN A 51 -11.88 -3.72 -11.86
CA ASN A 51 -12.06 -3.25 -13.23
C ASN A 51 -11.33 -4.14 -14.24
N GLU A 52 -10.08 -4.50 -13.95
CA GLU A 52 -9.22 -5.27 -14.85
C GLU A 52 -9.56 -6.76 -14.87
N THR A 53 -9.90 -7.34 -13.72
CA THR A 53 -10.04 -8.81 -13.57
C THR A 53 -11.47 -9.28 -13.29
N LYS A 54 -12.38 -8.37 -12.93
CA LYS A 54 -13.73 -8.67 -12.41
C LYS A 54 -13.76 -9.40 -11.06
N ILE A 55 -12.62 -9.54 -10.39
CA ILE A 55 -12.50 -10.12 -9.05
C ILE A 55 -12.84 -9.05 -8.00
N ASP A 56 -13.65 -9.42 -7.00
CA ASP A 56 -13.89 -8.58 -5.82
C ASP A 56 -13.19 -9.20 -4.61
N LEU A 57 -12.06 -8.60 -4.21
CA LEU A 57 -11.21 -9.13 -3.16
C LEU A 57 -11.89 -9.03 -1.79
N SER A 58 -11.70 -10.02 -0.91
CA SER A 58 -12.03 -9.80 0.50
C SER A 58 -11.10 -8.74 1.10
N GLU A 59 -11.45 -8.17 2.26
CA GLU A 59 -10.54 -7.26 2.97
C GLU A 59 -9.22 -7.94 3.32
N ARG A 60 -9.27 -9.21 3.72
CA ARG A 60 -8.09 -10.02 4.01
C ARG A 60 -7.21 -10.18 2.77
N ASP A 61 -7.80 -10.48 1.62
CA ASP A 61 -7.02 -10.66 0.38
C ASP A 61 -6.42 -9.34 -0.09
N LEU A 62 -7.13 -8.22 0.09
CA LEU A 62 -6.63 -6.89 -0.24
C LEU A 62 -5.42 -6.50 0.63
N VAL A 63 -5.49 -6.77 1.93
CA VAL A 63 -4.35 -6.57 2.85
C VAL A 63 -3.20 -7.51 2.48
N SER A 64 -3.49 -8.77 2.14
CA SER A 64 -2.46 -9.75 1.79
C SER A 64 -1.76 -9.40 0.48
N LEU A 65 -2.52 -8.94 -0.51
CA LEU A 65 -2.02 -8.50 -1.81
C LEU A 65 -1.12 -7.27 -1.67
N THR A 66 -1.57 -6.26 -0.93
CA THR A 66 -0.77 -5.05 -0.71
C THR A 66 0.50 -5.34 0.08
N ALA A 67 0.42 -6.16 1.14
CA ALA A 67 1.58 -6.59 1.90
C ALA A 67 2.57 -7.39 1.04
N TYR A 68 2.07 -8.29 0.19
CA TYR A 68 2.90 -9.04 -0.75
C TYR A 68 3.63 -8.12 -1.72
N LEU A 69 2.92 -7.19 -2.37
CA LEU A 69 3.51 -6.24 -3.32
C LEU A 69 4.46 -5.21 -2.66
N CYS A 70 4.36 -5.00 -1.35
CA CYS A 70 5.27 -4.17 -0.56
C CYS A 70 6.54 -4.89 -0.09
N ARG A 71 6.67 -6.20 -0.28
CA ARG A 71 7.88 -6.94 0.13
C ARG A 71 9.13 -6.36 -0.53
N ASP A 72 10.22 -6.27 0.21
CA ASP A 72 11.48 -5.66 -0.25
C ASP A 72 12.05 -6.28 -1.54
N ASP A 73 11.83 -7.57 -1.76
CA ASP A 73 12.31 -8.29 -2.94
C ASP A 73 11.50 -7.98 -4.21
N LEU A 74 10.21 -7.66 -4.05
CA LEU A 74 9.33 -7.24 -5.15
C LEU A 74 9.33 -5.73 -5.34
N SER A 75 9.18 -4.98 -4.24
CA SER A 75 9.14 -3.51 -4.15
C SER A 75 8.31 -2.87 -5.27
N VAL A 76 7.13 -3.46 -5.51
CA VAL A 76 6.16 -2.95 -6.49
C VAL A 76 5.44 -1.75 -5.89
N LEU A 77 5.08 -1.87 -4.61
CA LEU A 77 4.49 -0.81 -3.82
C LEU A 77 5.41 -0.46 -2.65
N GLN A 78 5.32 0.78 -2.20
CA GLN A 78 5.86 1.23 -0.94
C GLN A 78 4.71 1.76 -0.08
N VAL A 79 4.66 1.33 1.17
CA VAL A 79 3.68 1.83 2.14
C VAL A 79 4.06 3.22 2.65
N GLY A 80 3.08 4.11 2.68
CA GLY A 80 3.13 5.43 3.29
C GLY A 80 2.04 5.58 4.36
N PHE A 81 2.26 6.53 5.27
CA PHE A 81 1.37 6.80 6.40
C PHE A 81 1.05 8.28 6.47
N GLU A 82 -0.19 8.57 6.82
CA GLU A 82 -0.72 9.92 6.99
C GLU A 82 -1.49 9.96 8.31
N PHE A 83 -1.40 11.07 9.03
CA PHE A 83 -2.20 11.38 10.20
C PHE A 83 -3.33 12.32 9.82
N LEU A 84 -4.57 11.94 10.12
CA LEU A 84 -5.76 12.78 9.97
C LEU A 84 -6.13 13.36 11.34
N ASP A 85 -6.01 14.67 11.49
CA ASP A 85 -6.36 15.33 12.75
C ASP A 85 -7.89 15.58 12.89
N GLU A 86 -8.27 16.16 14.02
CA GLU A 86 -9.65 16.53 14.33
C GLU A 86 -10.22 17.68 13.48
N ASN A 87 -9.36 18.42 12.78
CA ASN A 87 -9.73 19.50 11.85
C ASN A 87 -9.78 19.00 10.39
N GLU A 88 -9.70 17.68 10.17
CA GLU A 88 -9.62 17.03 8.87
C GLU A 88 -8.36 17.39 8.06
N GLU A 89 -7.30 17.85 8.72
CA GLU A 89 -5.99 18.10 8.11
C GLU A 89 -5.15 16.82 8.05
N ILE A 90 -4.44 16.64 6.93
CA ILE A 90 -3.62 15.46 6.66
C ILE A 90 -2.14 15.82 6.79
N PHE A 91 -1.43 15.07 7.62
CA PHE A 91 0.00 15.22 7.84
C PHE A 91 0.76 13.95 7.44
N PRO A 92 1.79 14.02 6.60
CA PRO A 92 2.59 12.84 6.27
C PRO A 92 3.36 12.37 7.51
N LEU A 93 3.45 11.05 7.70
CA LEU A 93 4.22 10.42 8.75
C LEU A 93 5.34 9.55 8.16
N SER A 94 6.51 9.59 8.79
CA SER A 94 7.58 8.66 8.46
C SER A 94 7.33 7.27 9.06
N LYS A 95 8.04 6.24 8.56
CA LYS A 95 8.00 4.90 9.17
C LYS A 95 8.54 4.94 10.60
N GLU A 96 9.52 5.81 10.86
CA GLU A 96 10.09 6.05 12.17
C GLU A 96 9.06 6.64 13.14
N ASP A 97 8.21 7.57 12.68
CA ASP A 97 7.13 8.15 13.48
C ASP A 97 6.13 7.08 13.91
N ILE A 98 5.67 6.24 12.98
CA ILE A 98 4.76 5.13 13.26
C ILE A 98 5.41 4.11 14.20
N SER A 99 6.66 3.73 13.95
CA SER A 99 7.39 2.78 14.79
C SER A 99 7.56 3.29 16.22
N ARG A 100 7.88 4.58 16.37
CA ARG A 100 7.95 5.25 17.67
C ARG A 100 6.59 5.24 18.35
N ALA A 101 5.54 5.65 17.64
CA ALA A 101 4.20 5.78 18.19
C ALA A 101 3.60 4.44 18.66
N GLU A 102 3.86 3.35 17.92
CA GLU A 102 3.47 1.99 18.34
C GLU A 102 4.18 1.56 19.63
N ARG A 103 5.48 1.87 19.77
CA ARG A 103 6.25 1.55 20.97
C ARG A 103 5.82 2.37 22.18
N GLU A 104 5.54 3.65 21.97
CA GLU A 104 5.21 4.62 23.02
C GLU A 104 3.71 4.69 23.30
N ARG A 105 2.88 4.00 22.50
CA ARG A 105 1.42 4.04 22.52
C ARG A 105 0.86 5.46 22.47
N SER A 106 1.57 6.34 21.80
CA SER A 106 1.17 7.73 21.63
C SER A 106 1.88 8.37 20.44
N LEU A 107 1.19 9.27 19.74
CA LEU A 107 1.72 10.02 18.62
C LEU A 107 1.73 11.52 18.96
N PRO A 108 2.87 12.22 18.86
CA PRO A 108 2.88 13.66 18.98
C PRO A 108 2.22 14.30 17.74
N HIS A 109 1.25 15.18 17.96
CA HIS A 109 0.58 15.93 16.90
C HIS A 109 1.63 16.71 16.08
N PRO A 110 1.70 16.57 14.74
CA PRO A 110 2.75 17.19 13.93
C PRO A 110 2.82 18.72 14.04
N LEU A 111 1.67 19.38 14.21
CA LEU A 111 1.56 20.83 14.40
C LEU A 111 1.74 21.31 15.86
N THR A 112 0.99 20.76 16.82
CA THR A 112 0.94 21.28 18.19
C THR A 112 1.95 20.63 19.15
N GLY A 113 2.38 19.40 18.83
CA GLY A 113 3.22 18.58 19.71
C GLY A 113 2.46 17.86 20.83
N ASP A 114 1.13 18.00 20.89
CA ASP A 114 0.32 17.33 21.90
C ASP A 114 0.33 15.81 21.70
N MET A 115 0.36 15.05 22.80
CA MET A 115 0.42 13.59 22.74
C MET A 115 -0.97 12.98 22.56
N ILE A 116 -1.10 12.07 21.60
CA ILE A 116 -2.35 11.40 21.24
C ILE A 116 -2.23 9.90 21.53
N GLU A 117 -2.95 9.38 22.53
CA GLU A 117 -2.80 7.99 23.00
C GLU A 117 -3.56 6.95 22.12
N ASP A 118 -4.65 7.35 21.46
CA ASP A 118 -5.50 6.49 20.60
C ASP A 118 -5.38 6.84 19.10
N PHE A 119 -4.18 7.19 18.65
CA PHE A 119 -3.93 7.71 17.30
C PHE A 119 -4.23 6.74 16.14
N LYS A 120 -4.46 5.45 16.40
CA LYS A 120 -4.51 4.41 15.35
C LYS A 120 -5.64 4.62 14.34
N ASP A 121 -6.80 5.05 14.82
CA ASP A 121 -7.97 5.31 13.96
C ASP A 121 -7.79 6.59 13.11
N GLN A 122 -6.77 7.39 13.43
CA GLN A 122 -6.38 8.61 12.70
C GLN A 122 -5.23 8.34 11.72
N ILE A 123 -4.68 7.12 11.68
CA ILE A 123 -3.65 6.75 10.71
C ILE A 123 -4.29 6.25 9.42
N LEU A 124 -4.05 6.98 8.34
CA LEU A 124 -4.37 6.57 6.99
C LEU A 124 -3.16 5.86 6.37
N ILE A 125 -3.44 4.73 5.71
CA ILE A 125 -2.45 3.98 4.93
C ILE A 125 -2.68 4.26 3.45
N PHE A 126 -1.59 4.58 2.77
CA PHE A 126 -1.56 4.66 1.32
C PHE A 126 -0.35 3.92 0.78
N PHE A 127 -0.36 3.71 -0.53
CA PHE A 127 0.71 3.06 -1.26
C PHE A 127 1.15 3.92 -2.43
N GLU A 128 2.43 3.87 -2.74
CA GLU A 128 3.04 4.51 -3.90
C GLU A 128 3.84 3.49 -4.70
N PRO A 129 4.15 3.75 -5.99
CA PRO A 129 5.08 2.92 -6.74
C PRO A 129 6.41 2.76 -6.00
N GLY A 130 6.84 1.53 -5.77
CA GLY A 130 8.11 1.21 -5.13
C GLY A 130 9.30 1.38 -6.06
N GLU A 131 10.51 1.25 -5.50
CA GLU A 131 11.78 1.54 -6.19
C GLU A 131 12.06 0.63 -7.40
N ARG A 132 11.39 -0.54 -7.48
CA ARG A 132 11.62 -1.52 -8.56
C ARG A 132 10.74 -1.30 -9.78
N ILE A 133 9.83 -0.33 -9.74
CA ILE A 133 9.03 0.09 -10.88
C ILE A 133 9.88 1.02 -11.75
N GLU A 134 10.54 0.43 -12.74
CA GLU A 134 11.20 1.16 -13.83
C GLU A 134 10.13 1.94 -14.61
N ARG A 135 10.26 3.28 -14.67
CA ARG A 135 9.39 4.20 -15.42
C ARG A 135 9.99 4.54 -16.78
#